data_AF-A0A7K9LZE7-F1
#
_entry.id   AF-A0A7K9LZE7-F1
#
_cell.length_a   1.000
_cell.length_b   1.000
_cell.length_c   1.000
_cell.angle_alpha   90.00
_cell.angle_beta   90.00
_cell.angle_gamma   90.00
#
_symmetry.space_group_name_H-M   'P 1'
#
loop_
_entity.id
_entity.type
_entity.pdbx_description
1 polymer ?
#
loop_
_entity_poly.entity_id
_entity_poly.type
_entity_poly.pdbx_seq_one_letter_code
_entity_poly.pdbx_strand_id
1 'polypeptide(L)'
;PFIMLISLLVGPSSNKEFLVEISGTTVTITCPLTEGSIVWELTGKKAASNERKYVIENHDSSPANVSCSSGDKKYEMYLNARVCTNCEELDTLAVTGIIAADLLITFGVLILVYYFSKDRKGRASTSPGSRPRGQKMQRPPPVPNPDYEPIRKGQREVYAGLESRGF
;
A
#
# COMPACT_ATOMS: atom_id res chain seq x y z
N PRO A 1 2.57 26.84 -20.48
CA PRO A 1 2.62 25.99 -19.25
C PRO A 1 3.97 26.18 -18.53
N PHE A 2 4.00 27.18 -17.64
CA PHE A 2 5.20 27.67 -16.95
C PHE A 2 5.63 26.68 -15.84
N ILE A 3 6.87 26.19 -15.91
CA ILE A 3 7.52 25.45 -14.82
C ILE A 3 8.06 26.49 -13.84
N MET A 4 7.38 26.65 -12.70
CA MET A 4 7.84 27.52 -11.62
C MET A 4 8.82 26.74 -10.74
N LEU A 5 10.12 26.91 -10.98
CA LEU A 5 11.17 26.57 -10.02
C LEU A 5 11.02 27.51 -8.81
N ILE A 6 10.51 27.00 -7.70
CA ILE A 6 10.59 27.69 -6.41
C ILE A 6 11.92 27.29 -5.78
N SER A 7 12.93 28.14 -5.94
CA SER A 7 14.18 28.07 -5.19
C SER A 7 13.93 28.50 -3.74
N LEU A 8 13.82 27.54 -2.83
CA LEU A 8 13.91 27.80 -1.40
C LEU A 8 15.39 27.97 -1.02
N LEU A 9 15.86 29.22 -1.01
CA LEU A 9 17.08 29.58 -0.30
C LEU A 9 16.76 29.60 1.21
N VAL A 10 16.95 28.46 1.86
CA VAL A 10 16.97 28.38 3.32
C VAL A 10 18.32 28.95 3.76
N GLY A 11 18.33 30.18 4.25
CA GLY A 11 19.48 30.74 4.95
C GLY A 11 19.69 30.02 6.29
N PRO A 12 20.94 29.87 6.78
CA PRO A 12 21.18 29.31 8.11
C PRO A 12 20.66 30.30 9.17
N SER A 13 19.53 29.97 9.78
CA SER A 13 19.04 30.68 10.96
C SER A 13 19.98 30.33 12.12
N SER A 14 20.79 31.29 12.57
CA SER A 14 21.60 31.16 13.79
C SER A 14 20.69 31.26 15.02
N ASN A 15 19.76 30.31 15.17
CA ASN A 15 18.98 30.16 16.39
C ASN A 15 19.90 29.61 17.49
N LYS A 16 19.89 30.27 18.66
CA LYS A 16 20.64 29.86 19.86
C LYS A 16 19.92 28.71 20.58
N GLU A 17 19.51 27.71 19.83
CA GLU A 17 18.71 26.58 20.30
C GLU A 17 19.53 25.29 20.24
N PHE A 18 19.23 24.36 21.14
CA PHE A 18 19.81 23.02 21.07
C PHE A 18 19.26 22.31 19.83
N LEU A 19 20.15 21.75 19.02
CA LEU A 19 19.76 20.88 17.91
C LEU A 19 19.84 19.44 18.39
N VAL A 20 18.70 18.75 18.37
CA VAL A 20 18.56 17.37 18.83
C VAL A 20 18.19 16.50 17.64
N GLU A 21 19.06 15.58 17.29
CA GLU A 21 18.84 14.57 16.26
C GLU A 21 18.67 13.21 16.95
N ILE A 22 17.57 12.54 16.68
CA ILE A 22 17.28 11.19 17.21
C ILE A 22 17.41 10.23 16.05
N SER A 23 18.15 9.15 16.22
CA SER A 23 18.29 8.10 15.21
C SER A 23 18.23 6.74 15.89
N GLY A 24 17.07 6.09 15.80
CA GLY A 24 16.80 4.81 16.47
C GLY A 24 16.89 4.96 17.99
N THR A 25 17.95 4.40 18.58
CA THR A 25 18.25 4.48 20.02
C THR A 25 19.31 5.51 20.39
N THR A 26 19.91 6.17 19.39
CA THR A 26 20.99 7.13 19.58
C THR A 26 20.45 8.54 19.54
N VAL A 27 20.81 9.36 20.53
CA VAL A 27 20.43 10.77 20.60
C VAL A 27 21.67 11.62 20.47
N THR A 28 21.70 12.46 19.44
CA THR A 28 22.79 13.41 19.19
C THR A 28 22.33 14.81 19.55
N ILE A 29 23.03 15.45 20.48
CA ILE A 29 22.71 16.78 20.98
C ILE A 29 23.84 17.72 20.56
N THR A 30 23.50 18.81 19.91
CA THR A 30 24.45 19.84 19.50
C THR A 30 24.26 21.09 20.35
N CYS A 31 25.34 21.56 20.97
CA CYS A 31 25.31 22.79 21.76
C CYS A 31 25.20 24.02 20.82
N PRO A 32 24.35 25.01 21.14
CA PRO A 32 24.21 26.24 20.36
C PRO A 32 25.47 27.11 20.38
N LEU A 33 26.34 26.92 21.37
CA LEU A 33 27.62 27.63 21.48
C LEU A 33 28.61 27.13 20.41
N THR A 34 29.18 28.07 19.67
CA THR A 34 30.14 27.82 18.58
C THR A 34 31.59 28.02 18.99
N GLU A 35 31.85 28.68 20.12
CA GLU A 35 33.19 29.12 20.53
C GLU A 35 33.56 28.66 21.95
N GLY A 36 34.79 28.18 22.12
CA GLY A 36 35.38 27.73 23.39
C GLY A 36 35.31 26.22 23.63
N SER A 37 35.98 25.76 24.71
CA SER A 37 35.93 24.37 25.16
C SER A 37 34.57 24.09 25.81
N ILE A 38 33.76 23.25 25.18
CA ILE A 38 32.40 22.95 25.63
C ILE A 38 32.46 21.89 26.73
N VAL A 39 31.97 22.22 27.93
CA VAL A 39 31.86 21.27 29.03
C VAL A 39 30.42 20.77 29.10
N TRP A 40 30.24 19.46 28.98
CA TRP A 40 28.95 18.80 29.06
C TRP A 40 28.68 18.26 30.47
N GLU A 41 27.45 18.44 30.96
CA GLU A 41 26.97 17.88 32.21
C GLU A 41 25.60 17.25 31.99
N LEU A 42 25.50 15.94 32.27
CA LEU A 42 24.27 15.14 32.16
C LEU A 42 23.87 14.63 33.53
N THR A 43 22.67 14.98 33.98
CA THR A 43 22.11 14.52 35.26
C THR A 43 23.09 14.72 36.43
N GLY A 44 23.78 15.87 36.44
CA GLY A 44 24.77 16.24 37.46
C GLY A 44 26.14 15.56 37.34
N LYS A 45 26.38 14.77 36.29
CA LYS A 45 27.69 14.16 36.00
C LYS A 45 28.35 14.86 34.83
N LYS A 46 29.61 15.27 35.01
CA LYS A 46 30.42 15.82 33.92
C LYS A 46 30.78 14.74 32.92
N ALA A 47 30.50 14.98 31.65
CA ALA A 47 30.93 14.12 30.57
C ALA A 47 32.37 14.48 30.15
N ALA A 48 33.11 13.48 29.66
CA ALA A 48 34.51 13.65 29.24
C ALA A 48 34.67 14.29 27.84
N SER A 49 33.56 14.50 27.11
CA SER A 49 33.59 15.08 25.77
C SER A 49 33.70 16.60 25.83
N ASN A 50 34.64 17.15 25.05
CA ASN A 50 34.77 18.60 24.80
C ASN A 50 34.23 19.01 23.42
N GLU A 51 33.61 18.08 22.70
CA GLU A 51 33.09 18.34 21.36
C GLU A 51 31.76 19.08 21.41
N ARG A 52 31.45 19.81 20.33
CA ARG A 52 30.18 20.53 20.19
C ARG A 52 28.97 19.60 20.08
N LYS A 53 29.19 18.37 19.65
CA LYS A 53 28.18 17.32 19.56
C LYS A 53 28.40 16.34 20.71
N TYR A 54 27.33 15.98 21.38
CA TYR A 54 27.31 14.94 22.39
C TYR A 54 26.39 13.82 21.92
N VAL A 55 26.93 12.60 21.84
CA VAL A 55 26.21 11.42 21.37
C VAL A 55 25.91 10.53 22.57
N ILE A 56 24.63 10.27 22.79
CA ILE A 56 24.14 9.31 23.79
C ILE A 56 23.71 8.07 23.03
N GLU A 57 24.54 7.03 23.09
CA GLU A 57 24.18 5.71 22.55
C GLU A 57 23.23 4.97 23.50
N ASN A 58 22.30 4.22 22.93
CA ASN A 58 21.37 3.35 23.64
C ASN A 58 20.64 4.05 24.81
N HIS A 59 20.00 5.18 24.51
CA HIS A 59 19.27 5.94 25.52
C HIS A 59 18.03 5.15 26.01
N ASP A 60 17.83 5.00 27.32
CA ASP A 60 16.72 4.21 27.88
C ASP A 60 15.38 4.98 27.93
N SER A 61 15.21 6.01 27.10
CA SER A 61 14.06 6.94 27.09
C SER A 61 13.78 7.67 28.42
N SER A 62 14.72 7.61 29.35
CA SER A 62 14.61 8.29 30.64
C SER A 62 14.80 9.79 30.46
N PRO A 63 14.03 10.65 31.14
CA PRO A 63 14.27 12.08 31.07
C PRO A 63 15.62 12.43 31.67
N ALA A 64 16.36 13.32 31.01
CA ALA A 64 17.70 13.73 31.43
C ALA A 64 17.85 15.25 31.40
N ASN A 65 18.48 15.81 32.43
CA ASN A 65 18.89 17.20 32.43
C ASN A 65 20.24 17.30 31.73
N VAL A 66 20.30 18.02 30.62
CA VAL A 66 21.52 18.21 29.84
C VAL A 66 21.90 19.67 29.90
N SER A 67 23.16 19.95 30.22
CA SER A 67 23.69 21.30 30.15
C SER A 67 25.03 21.33 29.43
N CYS A 68 25.24 22.40 28.66
CA CYS A 68 26.54 22.71 28.08
C CYS A 68 26.98 24.10 28.55
N SER A 69 28.24 24.23 28.93
CA SER A 69 28.85 25.51 29.26
C SER A 69 30.12 25.76 28.44
N SER A 70 30.34 27.02 28.09
CA SER A 70 31.59 27.50 27.51
C SER A 70 31.93 28.85 28.15
N GLY A 71 33.01 28.88 28.93
CA GLY A 71 33.35 30.04 29.77
C GLY A 71 32.22 30.40 30.73
N ASP A 72 31.75 31.65 30.66
CA ASP A 72 30.68 32.19 31.53
C ASP A 72 29.26 31.88 31.04
N LYS A 73 29.11 31.28 29.86
CA LYS A 73 27.79 30.99 29.27
C LYS A 73 27.41 29.54 29.56
N LYS A 74 26.31 29.34 30.27
CA LYS A 74 25.70 28.03 30.52
C LYS A 74 24.32 27.97 29.86
N TYR A 75 24.06 26.89 29.13
CA TYR A 75 22.75 26.56 28.59
C TYR A 75 22.29 25.23 29.16
N GLU A 76 21.03 25.17 29.56
CA GLU A 76 20.42 23.97 30.14
C GLU A 76 19.17 23.58 29.34
N MET A 77 18.94 22.29 29.21
CA MET A 77 17.82 21.70 28.49
C MET A 77 17.30 20.47 29.24
N TYR A 78 15.99 20.33 29.28
CA TYR A 78 15.32 19.12 29.76
C TYR A 78 15.04 18.20 28.57
N LEU A 79 15.79 17.10 28.47
CA LEU A 79 15.61 16.11 27.42
C LEU A 79 14.57 15.09 27.86
N ASN A 80 13.45 15.03 27.14
CA ASN A 80 12.43 14.00 27.29
C ASN A 80 12.18 13.35 25.92
N ALA A 81 13.16 12.54 25.48
CA ALA A 81 13.11 11.85 24.20
C ALA A 81 12.79 10.37 24.43
N ARG A 82 11.72 9.89 23.80
CA ARG A 82 11.41 8.46 23.73
C ARG A 82 12.07 7.87 22.50
N VAL A 83 12.94 6.90 22.70
CA VAL A 83 13.63 6.17 21.64
C VAL A 83 13.17 4.72 21.61
N CYS A 84 13.31 4.06 20.46
CA CYS A 84 12.77 2.73 20.24
C CYS A 84 13.67 1.93 19.31
N THR A 85 13.91 0.66 19.69
CA THR A 85 14.56 -0.32 18.81
C THR A 85 13.56 -0.79 17.77
N ASN A 86 13.82 -0.54 16.48
CA ASN A 86 12.98 -0.90 15.32
C ASN A 86 11.78 0.00 15.04
N CYS A 87 11.74 1.21 15.58
CA CYS A 87 10.79 2.21 15.11
C CYS A 87 11.38 2.91 13.88
N GLU A 88 10.73 2.74 12.73
CA GLU A 88 11.07 3.46 11.51
C GLU A 88 10.40 4.83 11.52
N GLU A 89 11.07 5.87 11.05
CA GLU A 89 10.45 7.17 10.87
C GLU A 89 9.52 7.10 9.65
N LEU A 90 8.22 6.96 9.90
CA LEU A 90 7.22 7.04 8.83
C LEU A 90 7.05 8.51 8.42
N ASP A 91 7.88 8.94 7.46
CA ASP A 91 7.70 10.21 6.79
C ASP A 91 6.42 10.17 5.92
N THR A 92 5.78 11.33 5.79
CA THR A 92 4.62 11.57 4.93
C THR A 92 4.85 11.10 3.50
N LEU A 93 6.08 11.28 2.97
CA LEU A 93 6.46 10.81 1.65
C LEU A 93 6.47 9.28 1.57
N ALA A 94 7.00 8.60 2.59
CA ALA A 94 7.05 7.14 2.65
C ALA A 94 5.64 6.54 2.72
N VAL A 95 4.77 7.09 3.57
CA VAL A 95 3.37 6.66 3.70
C VAL A 95 2.64 6.85 2.37
N THR A 96 2.79 8.02 1.74
CA THR A 96 2.15 8.30 0.45
C THR A 96 2.64 7.34 -0.64
N GLY A 97 3.94 7.03 -0.66
CA GLY A 97 4.52 6.06 -1.58
C GLY A 97 3.96 4.66 -1.40
N ILE A 98 3.81 4.19 -0.16
CA ILE A 98 3.22 2.88 0.16
C ILE A 98 1.77 2.81 -0.35
N ILE A 99 0.96 3.83 -0.06
CA ILE A 99 -0.44 3.88 -0.51
C ILE A 99 -0.52 3.90 -2.04
N ALA A 100 0.28 4.74 -2.70
CA ALA A 100 0.31 4.82 -4.16
C ALA A 100 0.72 3.50 -4.81
N ALA A 101 1.72 2.81 -4.26
CA ALA A 101 2.14 1.49 -4.73
C ALA A 101 1.02 0.46 -4.60
N ASP A 102 0.33 0.41 -3.46
CA ASP A 102 -0.78 -0.52 -3.22
C ASP A 102 -1.94 -0.31 -4.20
N LEU A 103 -2.31 0.95 -4.45
CA LEU A 103 -3.33 1.30 -5.44
C LEU A 103 -2.94 0.85 -6.85
N LEU A 104 -1.68 1.07 -7.26
CA LEU A 104 -1.19 0.67 -8.59
C LEU A 104 -1.14 -0.85 -8.75
N ILE A 105 -0.69 -1.58 -7.72
CA ILE A 105 -0.66 -3.05 -7.73
C ILE A 105 -2.09 -3.59 -7.83
N THR A 106 -3.00 -3.11 -6.99
CA THR A 106 -4.40 -3.54 -6.99
C THR A 106 -5.05 -3.26 -8.34
N PHE A 107 -4.84 -2.05 -8.90
CA PHE A 107 -5.35 -1.69 -10.21
C PHE A 107 -4.76 -2.55 -11.34
N GLY A 108 -3.45 -2.84 -11.29
CA GLY A 108 -2.77 -3.72 -12.24
C GLY A 108 -3.35 -5.14 -12.22
N VAL A 109 -3.58 -5.70 -11.03
CA VAL A 109 -4.21 -7.02 -10.87
C VAL A 109 -5.63 -7.02 -11.42
N LEU A 110 -6.43 -5.97 -11.14
CA LEU A 110 -7.79 -5.85 -11.66
C LEU A 110 -7.82 -5.81 -13.20
N ILE A 111 -6.94 -5.03 -13.81
CA ILE A 111 -6.78 -4.96 -15.27
C ILE A 111 -6.40 -6.33 -15.82
N LEU A 112 -5.40 -6.99 -15.23
CA LEU A 112 -4.92 -8.28 -15.66
C LEU A 112 -6.05 -9.32 -15.66
N VAL A 113 -6.76 -9.46 -14.54
CA VAL A 113 -7.89 -10.37 -14.40
C VAL A 113 -9.02 -10.00 -15.37
N TYR A 114 -9.30 -8.71 -15.56
CA TYR A 114 -10.30 -8.24 -16.52
C TYR A 114 -9.96 -8.69 -17.94
N TYR A 115 -8.72 -8.52 -18.39
CA TYR A 115 -8.28 -8.95 -19.72
C TYR A 115 -8.29 -10.48 -19.87
N PHE A 116 -7.75 -11.23 -18.90
CA PHE A 116 -7.81 -12.70 -18.94
C PHE A 116 -9.24 -13.24 -18.92
N SER A 117 -10.14 -12.59 -18.19
CA SER A 117 -11.56 -12.95 -18.16
C SER A 117 -12.27 -12.59 -19.47
N LYS A 118 -11.87 -11.50 -20.12
CA LYS A 118 -12.35 -11.10 -21.44
C LYS A 118 -11.88 -12.04 -22.55
N ASP A 119 -10.62 -12.47 -22.52
CA ASP A 119 -10.09 -13.45 -23.47
C ASP A 119 -10.73 -14.84 -23.29
N ARG A 120 -11.21 -15.16 -22.08
CA ARG A 120 -12.01 -16.38 -21.83
C ARG A 120 -13.47 -16.28 -22.27
N LYS A 121 -14.04 -15.09 -22.51
CA LYS A 121 -15.41 -14.92 -23.04
C LYS A 121 -15.58 -15.37 -24.50
N GLY A 122 -14.49 -15.76 -25.18
CA GLY A 122 -14.50 -16.25 -26.56
C GLY A 122 -14.24 -17.76 -26.75
N ARG A 123 -14.18 -18.56 -25.67
CA ARG A 123 -14.19 -20.04 -25.77
C ARG A 123 -15.46 -20.66 -25.20
N ALA A 124 -16.60 -20.02 -25.41
CA ALA A 124 -17.74 -20.81 -25.87
C ALA A 124 -17.35 -21.20 -27.30
N SER A 125 -16.78 -22.39 -27.49
CA SER A 125 -16.58 -22.95 -28.82
C SER A 125 -17.88 -22.72 -29.60
N THR A 126 -17.82 -21.94 -30.67
CA THR A 126 -18.83 -21.95 -31.74
C THR A 126 -18.72 -23.24 -32.57
N SER A 127 -18.23 -24.33 -31.99
CA SER A 127 -18.75 -25.63 -32.38
C SER A 127 -20.13 -25.70 -31.75
N PRO A 128 -21.22 -25.83 -32.53
CA PRO A 128 -22.49 -26.21 -31.96
C PRO A 128 -22.17 -27.42 -31.08
N GLY A 129 -22.38 -27.27 -29.78
CA GLY A 129 -22.25 -28.39 -28.87
C GLY A 129 -23.13 -29.46 -29.45
N SER A 130 -22.51 -30.49 -30.02
CA SER A 130 -23.17 -31.76 -30.23
C SER A 130 -23.62 -32.14 -28.84
N ARG A 131 -24.86 -31.78 -28.50
CA ARG A 131 -25.61 -32.37 -27.40
C ARG A 131 -25.19 -33.84 -27.44
N PRO A 132 -24.60 -34.41 -26.38
CA PRO A 132 -24.22 -35.82 -26.42
C PRO A 132 -25.51 -36.51 -26.81
N ARG A 133 -25.55 -36.98 -28.06
CA ARG A 133 -26.73 -37.61 -28.61
C ARG A 133 -26.72 -38.88 -27.80
N GLY A 134 -27.50 -38.89 -26.71
CA GLY A 134 -27.62 -40.03 -25.83
C GLY A 134 -27.73 -41.24 -26.73
N GLN A 135 -27.00 -42.31 -26.37
CA GLN A 135 -26.91 -43.56 -27.13
C GLN A 135 -28.18 -43.74 -27.94
N LYS A 136 -28.07 -43.98 -29.26
CA LYS A 136 -29.22 -44.26 -30.11
C LYS A 136 -29.97 -45.45 -29.51
N MET A 137 -30.87 -45.16 -28.58
CA MET A 137 -31.85 -46.08 -28.06
C MET A 137 -32.71 -46.33 -29.28
N GLN A 138 -32.57 -47.52 -29.82
CA GLN A 138 -33.39 -48.01 -30.89
C GLN A 138 -34.82 -47.95 -30.37
N ARG A 139 -35.53 -46.86 -30.67
CA ARG A 139 -36.92 -46.70 -30.25
C ARG A 139 -37.66 -47.90 -30.83
N PRO A 140 -38.37 -48.69 -30.03
CA PRO A 140 -39.22 -49.74 -30.57
C PRO A 140 -40.18 -49.10 -31.60
N PRO A 141 -40.52 -49.82 -32.68
CA PRO A 141 -41.44 -49.29 -33.67
C PRO A 141 -42.72 -48.80 -32.96
N PRO A 142 -43.27 -47.64 -33.36
CA PRO A 142 -44.50 -47.12 -32.79
C PRO A 142 -45.56 -48.22 -32.82
N VAL A 143 -46.17 -48.50 -31.67
CA VAL A 143 -47.27 -49.48 -31.58
C VAL A 143 -48.36 -49.00 -32.55
N PRO A 144 -48.79 -49.84 -33.53
CA PRO A 144 -49.83 -49.45 -34.47
C PRO A 144 -51.11 -49.15 -33.70
N ASN A 145 -51.41 -47.86 -33.52
CA ASN A 145 -52.70 -47.45 -33.01
C ASN A 145 -53.69 -47.59 -34.18
N PRO A 146 -54.72 -48.46 -34.10
CA PRO A 146 -55.65 -48.67 -35.21
C PRO A 146 -56.44 -47.42 -35.59
N ASP A 147 -56.52 -46.44 -34.68
CA ASP A 147 -57.36 -45.25 -34.86
C ASP A 147 -56.65 -44.06 -35.53
N TYR A 148 -55.34 -44.14 -35.80
CA TYR A 148 -54.62 -43.05 -36.47
C TYR A 148 -53.54 -43.54 -37.43
N GLU A 149 -53.54 -42.99 -38.66
CA GLU A 149 -52.51 -43.24 -39.66
C GLU A 149 -51.19 -42.51 -39.31
N PRO A 150 -50.01 -43.12 -39.53
CA PRO A 150 -48.73 -42.47 -39.31
C PRO A 150 -48.56 -41.21 -40.20
N ILE A 151 -48.28 -40.06 -39.56
CA ILE A 151 -48.13 -38.77 -40.25
C ILE A 151 -46.95 -38.80 -41.23
N ARG A 152 -47.21 -38.55 -42.52
CA ARG A 152 -46.18 -38.40 -43.54
C ARG A 152 -45.42 -37.08 -43.38
N LYS A 153 -44.11 -37.10 -43.68
CA LYS A 153 -43.26 -35.91 -43.61
C LYS A 153 -43.81 -34.83 -44.57
N GLY A 154 -44.19 -33.66 -44.02
CA GLY A 154 -44.76 -32.52 -44.77
C GLY A 154 -46.27 -32.27 -44.57
N GLN A 155 -46.96 -33.07 -43.74
CA GLN A 155 -48.35 -32.81 -43.34
C GLN A 155 -48.49 -32.38 -41.87
N ARG A 156 -47.38 -32.00 -41.22
CA ARG A 156 -47.35 -31.65 -39.80
C ARG A 156 -48.09 -30.34 -39.53
N GLU A 157 -48.13 -29.47 -40.53
CA GLU A 157 -48.86 -28.19 -40.50
C GLU A 157 -50.38 -28.36 -40.38
N VAL A 158 -50.96 -29.45 -40.88
CA VAL A 158 -52.44 -29.65 -40.90
C VAL A 158 -53.00 -29.91 -39.49
N TYR A 159 -52.18 -30.44 -38.57
CA TYR A 159 -52.57 -30.72 -37.18
C TYR A 159 -51.92 -29.78 -36.16
N ALA A 160 -51.03 -28.89 -36.59
CA ALA A 160 -50.42 -27.87 -35.75
C ALA A 160 -51.31 -26.62 -35.65
N GLY A 161 -52.60 -26.82 -35.37
CA GLY A 161 -53.60 -25.76 -35.21
C GLY A 161 -53.51 -25.01 -33.87
N LEU A 162 -52.31 -24.60 -33.46
CA LEU A 162 -52.11 -23.75 -32.29
C LEU A 162 -51.10 -22.66 -32.66
N GLU A 163 -51.61 -21.49 -33.06
CA GLU A 163 -50.81 -20.28 -33.06
C GLU A 163 -50.25 -20.05 -31.65
N SER A 164 -48.94 -19.88 -31.54
CA SER A 164 -48.32 -19.36 -30.33
C SER A 164 -48.72 -17.89 -30.18
N ARG A 165 -49.77 -17.59 -29.42
CA ARG A 165 -49.98 -16.23 -28.93
C ARG A 165 -48.85 -15.89 -27.98
N GLY A 166 -47.97 -15.00 -28.42
CA GLY A 166 -46.94 -14.41 -27.57
C GLY A 166 -47.59 -13.47 -26.55
N PHE A 167 -47.33 -13.74 -25.27
CA PHE A 167 -47.31 -12.78 -24.17
C PHE A 167 -46.19 -13.21 -23.22
#